data_AF-A0A2E7F5Q8-F1
#
_entry.id   AF-A0A2E7F5Q8-F1
#
_cell.length_a   1.000
_cell.length_b   1.000
_cell.length_c   1.000
_cell.angle_alpha   90.00
_cell.angle_beta   90.00
_cell.angle_gamma   90.00
#
_symmetry.space_group_name_H-M   'P 1'
#
loop_
_entity.id
_entity.type
_entity.pdbx_description
1 polymer ?
#
loop_
_entity_poly.entity_id
_entity_poly.type
_entity_poly.pdbx_seq_one_letter_code
_entity_poly.pdbx_strand_id
1 'polypeptide(L)'
;MAKKHFICTHTWVSPEARVEFLKITSDITDREFFESVKTERAETLRHWMGKEDFFYCHWFAEDEDAIFDALEGIGGNDFMATLPIETERYVDSSDIKDQTLINPYDD
;
A
#
# COMPACT_ATOMS: atom_id res chain seq x y z
N MET A 1 -16.02 8.02 5.66
CA MET A 1 -15.03 8.76 6.49
C MET A 1 -14.13 9.58 5.57
N ALA A 2 -13.30 10.50 6.08
CA ALA A 2 -12.28 11.12 5.23
C ALA A 2 -11.11 10.14 5.04
N LYS A 3 -10.60 10.00 3.81
CA LYS A 3 -9.41 9.17 3.55
C LYS A 3 -8.15 9.85 4.12
N LYS A 4 -7.23 9.02 4.58
CA LYS A 4 -5.93 9.38 5.17
C LYS A 4 -4.82 8.61 4.50
N HIS A 5 -3.58 9.02 4.75
CA HIS A 5 -2.41 8.33 4.22
C HIS A 5 -1.93 7.25 5.19
N PHE A 6 -1.58 6.10 4.63
CA PHE A 6 -1.00 4.98 5.38
C PHE A 6 0.26 4.51 4.66
N ILE A 7 1.26 4.09 5.43
CA ILE A 7 2.31 3.21 4.91
C ILE A 7 1.99 1.79 5.37
N CYS A 8 1.87 0.88 4.41
CA CYS A 8 1.75 -0.54 4.70
C CYS A 8 3.10 -1.20 4.54
N THR A 9 3.52 -1.92 5.58
CA THR A 9 4.62 -2.88 5.48
C THR A 9 4.02 -4.26 5.27
N HIS A 10 4.41 -4.90 4.19
CA HIS A 10 3.96 -6.24 3.84
C HIS A 10 5.13 -7.22 3.98
N THR A 11 4.81 -8.46 4.38
CA THR A 11 5.77 -9.57 4.31
C THR A 11 5.08 -10.83 3.81
N TRP A 12 5.82 -11.67 3.09
CA TRP A 12 5.27 -12.91 2.55
C TRP A 12 4.93 -13.89 3.66
N VAL A 13 3.78 -14.57 3.54
CA VAL A 13 3.42 -15.65 4.48
C VAL A 13 4.27 -16.91 4.26
N SER A 14 4.82 -17.08 3.05
CA SER A 14 5.75 -18.15 2.69
C SER A 14 6.56 -17.82 1.42
N PRO A 15 7.71 -18.49 1.19
CA PRO A 15 8.43 -18.39 -0.07
C PRO A 15 7.61 -18.82 -1.29
N GLU A 16 6.72 -19.80 -1.13
CA GLU A 16 5.82 -20.29 -2.18
C GLU A 16 4.81 -19.22 -2.59
N ALA A 17 4.19 -18.56 -1.60
CA ALA A 17 3.29 -17.44 -1.81
C ALA A 17 3.96 -16.29 -2.59
N ARG A 18 5.21 -15.97 -2.28
CA ARG A 18 5.99 -14.98 -3.04
C ARG A 18 6.13 -15.37 -4.51
N VAL A 19 6.50 -16.62 -4.79
CA VAL A 19 6.69 -17.11 -6.17
C VAL A 19 5.38 -17.07 -6.95
N GLU A 20 4.28 -17.48 -6.32
CA GLU A 20 2.96 -17.46 -6.94
C GLU A 20 2.48 -16.03 -7.21
N PHE A 21 2.56 -15.14 -6.23
CA PHE A 21 2.18 -13.74 -6.40
C PHE A 21 2.97 -13.07 -7.53
N LEU A 22 4.30 -13.22 -7.55
CA LEU A 22 5.15 -12.64 -8.60
C LEU A 22 4.84 -13.20 -9.99
N LYS A 23 4.35 -14.44 -10.08
CA LYS A 23 3.91 -15.04 -11.33
C LYS A 23 2.55 -14.50 -11.78
N ILE A 24 1.63 -14.24 -10.84
CA ILE A 24 0.33 -13.63 -11.14
C ILE A 24 0.54 -12.19 -11.64
N THR A 25 1.46 -11.44 -11.02
CA THR A 25 1.70 -10.04 -11.35
C THR A 25 2.72 -9.84 -12.48
N SER A 26 3.30 -10.89 -13.07
CA SER A 26 4.31 -10.72 -14.14
C SER A 26 3.74 -10.23 -15.45
N ASP A 27 2.44 -10.46 -15.66
CA ASP A 27 1.77 -10.24 -16.93
C ASP A 27 0.80 -9.05 -16.90
N ILE A 28 0.83 -8.26 -15.82
CA ILE A 28 0.00 -7.06 -15.66
C ILE A 28 0.84 -5.79 -15.70
N THR A 29 0.25 -4.72 -16.20
CA THR A 29 0.81 -3.37 -16.17
C THR A 29 0.69 -2.74 -14.80
N ASP A 30 1.46 -1.68 -14.56
CA ASP A 30 1.33 -0.83 -13.37
C ASP A 30 -0.09 -0.27 -13.23
N ARG A 31 -0.72 0.14 -14.33
CA ARG A 31 -2.13 0.58 -14.35
C ARG A 31 -3.07 -0.51 -13.83
N GLU A 32 -2.97 -1.71 -14.39
CA GLU A 32 -3.84 -2.84 -13.99
C GLU A 32 -3.60 -3.25 -12.54
N PHE A 33 -2.33 -3.21 -12.08
CA PHE A 33 -2.00 -3.43 -10.68
C PHE A 33 -2.73 -2.41 -9.78
N PHE A 34 -2.56 -1.10 -10.00
CA PHE A 34 -3.18 -0.08 -9.17
C PHE A 34 -4.72 -0.07 -9.25
N GLU A 35 -5.29 -0.42 -10.41
CA GLU A 35 -6.74 -0.60 -10.57
C GLU A 35 -7.25 -1.81 -9.76
N SER A 36 -6.48 -2.90 -9.67
CA SER A 36 -6.87 -4.09 -8.90
C SER A 36 -6.95 -3.83 -7.38
N VAL A 37 -6.10 -2.93 -6.85
CA VAL A 37 -6.05 -2.56 -5.43
C VAL A 37 -6.72 -1.22 -5.13
N LYS A 38 -7.75 -0.88 -5.92
CA LYS A 38 -8.53 0.34 -5.78
C LYS A 38 -10.00 0.01 -5.50
N THR A 39 -10.51 0.58 -4.43
CA THR A 39 -11.92 0.56 -4.03
C THR A 39 -12.43 1.98 -3.80
N GLU A 40 -13.72 2.11 -3.47
CA GLU A 40 -14.27 3.40 -3.05
C GLU A 40 -13.58 3.91 -1.77
N ARG A 41 -13.26 3.01 -0.84
CA ARG A 41 -12.75 3.33 0.50
C ARG A 41 -11.22 3.37 0.61
N ALA A 42 -10.50 2.72 -0.30
CA ALA A 42 -9.03 2.65 -0.27
C ALA A 42 -8.40 2.57 -1.67
N GLU A 43 -7.21 3.12 -1.84
CA GLU A 43 -6.42 2.92 -3.06
C GLU A 43 -4.91 2.95 -2.76
N THR A 44 -4.14 2.16 -3.51
CA THR A 44 -2.67 2.22 -3.45
C THR A 44 -2.16 3.32 -4.37
N LEU A 45 -1.29 4.20 -3.84
CA LEU A 45 -0.69 5.32 -4.56
C LEU A 45 0.74 5.02 -5.03
N ARG A 46 1.48 4.22 -4.27
CA ARG A 46 2.88 3.88 -4.56
C ARG A 46 3.20 2.48 -4.06
N HIS A 47 4.10 1.81 -4.75
CA HIS A 47 4.52 0.45 -4.46
C HIS A 47 6.04 0.33 -4.57
N TRP A 48 6.67 -0.29 -3.59
CA TRP A 48 8.10 -0.60 -3.58
C TRP A 48 8.33 -2.03 -3.14
N MET A 49 8.90 -2.82 -4.04
CA MET A 49 9.27 -4.21 -3.77
C MET A 49 10.71 -4.45 -4.21
N GLY A 50 11.49 -5.03 -3.30
CA GLY A 50 12.84 -5.50 -3.57
C GLY A 50 12.90 -7.02 -3.72
N LYS A 51 14.09 -7.60 -3.52
CA LYS A 51 14.28 -9.06 -3.47
C LYS A 51 14.11 -9.64 -2.05
N GLU A 52 14.03 -8.76 -1.06
CA GLU A 52 13.85 -9.13 0.34
C GLU A 52 12.40 -9.52 0.63
N ASP A 53 12.17 -10.05 1.83
CA ASP A 53 10.85 -10.55 2.23
C ASP A 53 9.87 -9.44 2.66
N PHE A 54 10.30 -8.18 2.64
CA PHE A 54 9.48 -7.01 2.96
C PHE A 54 9.29 -6.12 1.73
N PHE A 55 8.08 -5.58 1.58
CA PHE A 55 7.74 -4.58 0.58
C PHE A 55 6.72 -3.58 1.16
N TYR A 56 6.60 -2.43 0.48
CA TYR A 56 5.93 -1.27 1.04
C TYR A 56 4.93 -0.69 0.06
N CYS A 57 3.77 -0.30 0.56
CA CYS A 57 2.75 0.38 -0.22
C CYS A 57 2.32 1.67 0.48
N HIS A 58 2.26 2.78 -0.26
CA HIS A 58 1.59 3.99 0.20
C HIS A 58 0.11 3.86 -0.14
N TRP A 59 -0.75 3.87 0.87
CA TRP A 59 -2.19 3.78 0.73
C TRP A 59 -2.87 5.10 1.05
N PHE A 60 -4.00 5.33 0.41
CA PHE A 60 -4.96 6.39 0.74
C PHE A 60 -6.32 5.76 1.04
N ALA A 61 -6.69 5.71 2.32
CA ALA A 61 -7.80 4.88 2.80
C ALA A 61 -8.58 5.54 3.94
N GLU A 62 -9.83 5.14 4.13
CA GLU A 62 -10.67 5.63 5.24
C GLU A 62 -10.15 5.19 6.62
N ASP A 63 -9.69 3.94 6.71
CA ASP A 63 -9.21 3.25 7.91
C ASP A 63 -8.38 2.02 7.51
N GLU A 64 -7.82 1.31 8.49
CA GLU A 64 -7.04 0.08 8.27
C GLU A 64 -7.91 -1.04 7.65
N ASP A 65 -9.17 -1.15 8.08
CA ASP A 65 -10.12 -2.15 7.58
C ASP A 65 -10.37 -1.99 6.07
N ALA A 66 -10.49 -0.74 5.58
CA ALA A 66 -10.64 -0.46 4.16
C ALA A 66 -9.44 -0.95 3.32
N ILE A 67 -8.23 -0.98 3.90
CA ILE A 67 -7.03 -1.53 3.25
C ILE A 67 -7.12 -3.06 3.22
N PHE A 68 -7.50 -3.68 4.34
CA PHE A 68 -7.67 -5.13 4.42
C PHE A 68 -8.77 -5.63 3.48
N ASP A 69 -9.91 -4.92 3.38
CA ASP A 69 -11.00 -5.21 2.45
C ASP A 69 -10.52 -5.16 0.98
N ALA A 70 -9.71 -4.15 0.63
CA ALA A 70 -9.16 -4.02 -0.72
C ALA A 70 -8.18 -5.15 -1.06
N LEU A 71 -7.33 -5.54 -0.10
CA LEU A 71 -6.40 -6.67 -0.26
C LEU A 71 -7.13 -8.01 -0.32
N GLU A 72 -8.17 -8.21 0.49
CA GLU A 72 -9.00 -9.42 0.47
C GLU A 72 -9.71 -9.58 -0.88
N GLY A 73 -10.20 -8.47 -1.46
CA GLY A 73 -10.86 -8.47 -2.77
C GLY A 73 -10.01 -9.02 -3.92
N ILE A 74 -8.68 -9.02 -3.77
CA ILE A 74 -7.74 -9.60 -4.73
C ILE A 74 -7.05 -10.88 -4.24
N GLY A 75 -7.48 -11.44 -3.09
CA GLY A 75 -6.84 -12.59 -2.46
C GLY A 75 -5.46 -12.29 -1.86
N GLY A 76 -5.11 -11.01 -1.67
CA GLY A 76 -3.79 -10.57 -1.18
C GLY A 76 -3.44 -11.11 0.21
N ASN A 77 -4.46 -11.30 1.07
CA ASN A 77 -4.28 -11.81 2.44
C ASN A 77 -3.78 -13.27 2.48
N ASP A 78 -3.96 -14.03 1.39
CA ASP A 78 -3.41 -15.40 1.28
C ASP A 78 -1.90 -15.39 0.99
N PHE A 79 -1.36 -14.27 0.50
CA PHE A 79 0.04 -14.16 0.10
C PHE A 79 0.92 -13.38 1.08
N MET A 80 0.34 -12.42 1.80
CA MET A 80 1.11 -11.50 2.63
C MET A 80 0.42 -11.16 3.96
N ALA A 81 1.22 -10.98 5.00
CA ALA A 81 0.82 -10.28 6.21
C ALA A 81 1.07 -8.78 6.03
N THR A 82 0.12 -7.95 6.48
CA THR A 82 0.15 -6.49 6.28
C THR A 82 0.05 -5.76 7.61
N LEU A 83 0.95 -4.80 7.83
CA LEU A 83 0.89 -3.83 8.93
C LEU A 83 0.64 -2.43 8.35
N PRO A 84 -0.60 -1.91 8.41
CA PRO A 84 -0.90 -0.52 8.07
C PRO A 84 -0.50 0.40 9.24
N ILE A 85 0.09 1.56 8.90
CA ILE A 85 0.42 2.62 9.86
C ILE A 85 -0.04 3.94 9.26
N GLU A 86 -0.91 4.67 9.95
CA GLU A 86 -1.33 6.03 9.56
C GLU A 86 -0.12 6.96 9.54
N THR A 87 -0.02 7.81 8.50
CA THR A 87 1.09 8.75 8.34
C THR A 87 0.59 10.14 7.99
N GLU A 88 0.82 11.10 8.88
CA GLU A 88 0.40 12.50 8.73
C GLU A 88 1.35 13.28 7.82
N ARG A 89 2.62 12.84 7.75
CA ARG A 89 3.66 13.47 6.93
C ARG A 89 4.00 12.60 5.73
N TYR A 90 3.63 13.05 4.53
CA TYR A 90 4.11 12.52 3.25
C TYR A 90 4.65 13.68 2.40
N VAL A 91 5.84 13.51 1.82
CA VAL A 91 6.48 14.52 0.96
C VAL A 91 7.13 13.86 -0.23
N ASP A 92 7.16 14.56 -1.36
CA ASP A 92 7.73 14.07 -2.61
C ASP A 92 8.66 15.14 -3.22
N SER A 93 9.90 14.76 -3.51
CA SER A 93 10.87 15.65 -4.16
C SER A 93 10.47 16.07 -5.58
N SER A 94 9.55 15.35 -6.22
CA SER A 94 8.98 15.70 -7.52
C SER A 94 7.77 16.65 -7.43
N ASP A 95 7.23 16.88 -6.22
CA ASP A 95 6.10 17.78 -5.92
C ASP A 95 6.45 18.72 -4.75
N ILE A 96 7.47 19.55 -4.93
CA ILE A 96 7.92 20.51 -3.91
C ILE A 96 6.95 21.70 -3.85
N LYS A 97 6.42 21.98 -2.65
CA LYS A 97 5.42 23.05 -2.40
C LYS A 97 5.93 24.22 -1.56
N ASP A 98 7.18 24.18 -1.10
CA ASP A 98 7.79 25.18 -0.20
C ASP A 98 6.94 25.47 1.06
N GLN A 99 6.30 24.45 1.62
CA GLN A 99 5.52 24.51 2.86
C GLN A 99 6.31 23.92 4.03
N THR A 100 5.98 24.34 5.25
CA THR A 100 6.57 23.75 6.47
C THR A 100 6.11 22.30 6.60
N LEU A 101 7.03 21.40 7.00
CA LEU A 101 6.72 20.00 7.23
C LEU A 101 5.68 19.84 8.34
N ILE A 102 4.65 19.03 8.09
CA ILE A 102 3.64 18.65 9.09
C ILE A 102 4.34 17.99 10.29
N ASN A 103 4.12 18.48 11.50
CA ASN A 103 4.54 17.78 12.72
C ASN A 103 3.41 16.80 13.14
N PRO A 104 3.62 15.47 13.14
CA PRO A 104 2.59 14.51 13.50
C PRO A 104 2.06 14.61 14.94
N TYR A 105 2.73 15.40 15.79
CA TYR A 105 2.34 15.60 17.19
C TYR A 105 1.65 16.94 17.45
N ASP A 106 1.53 17.79 16.42
CA ASP A 106 0.76 19.03 16.53
C ASP A 106 -0.72 18.72 16.26
N ASP A 107 -1.61 19.20 17.13
CA ASP A 107 -3.07 19.06 17.00
C ASP A 107 -3.65 19.77 15.76
#